data_AF-A0A7Y0CRF5-F1
#
_entry.id   AF-A0A7Y0CRF5-F1
#
_cell.length_a   1.000
_cell.length_b   1.000
_cell.length_c   1.000
_cell.angle_alpha   90.00
_cell.angle_beta   90.00
_cell.angle_gamma   90.00
#
_symmetry.space_group_name_H-M   'P 1'
#
loop_
_entity.id
_entity.type
_entity.pdbx_description
1 polymer ?
#
loop_
_entity_poly.entity_id
_entity_poly.type
_entity_poly.pdbx_seq_one_letter_code
_entity_poly.pdbx_strand_id
1 'polypeptide(L)'
;MHSIPKILQTREDFDQALALARSGDAPRATVAKHFAGLAESAQHYVFDKVLAANELPTGPMPDYCVTEASEQDPVRRQLKLSIDPQARLFELGYTLANVASIVNELGAQ
;
A
#
# COMPACT_ATOMS: atom_id res chain seq x y z
N MET A 1 -25.81 14.38 5.50
CA MET A 1 -24.39 13.94 5.45
C MET A 1 -24.33 12.53 6.01
N HIS A 2 -24.25 11.53 5.13
CA HIS A 2 -24.06 10.16 5.57
C HIS A 2 -22.63 9.97 6.06
N SER A 3 -22.49 9.55 7.32
CA SER A 3 -21.19 9.32 7.93
C SER A 3 -20.58 8.07 7.34
N ILE A 4 -19.58 8.22 6.46
CA ILE A 4 -18.68 7.10 6.14
C ILE A 4 -18.11 6.57 7.46
N PRO A 5 -18.09 5.25 7.68
CA PRO A 5 -17.44 4.66 8.84
C PRO A 5 -16.00 5.15 8.93
N LYS A 6 -15.59 5.62 10.12
CA LYS A 6 -14.20 6.10 10.33
C LYS A 6 -13.15 5.02 10.03
N ILE A 7 -13.54 3.76 10.12
CA ILE A 7 -12.71 2.58 9.86
C ILE A 7 -13.50 1.70 8.90
N LEU A 8 -13.01 1.54 7.68
CA LEU A 8 -13.57 0.59 6.71
C LEU A 8 -12.97 -0.79 7.00
N GLN A 9 -13.82 -1.78 7.26
CA GLN A 9 -13.36 -3.11 7.68
C GLN A 9 -13.77 -4.21 6.71
N THR A 10 -14.96 -4.11 6.15
CA THR A 10 -15.54 -5.14 5.29
C THR A 10 -15.56 -4.69 3.84
N ARG A 11 -15.77 -5.62 2.92
CA ARG A 11 -15.90 -5.31 1.51
C ARG A 11 -17.05 -4.32 1.25
N GLU A 12 -18.17 -4.53 1.93
CA GLU A 12 -19.35 -3.68 1.83
C GLU A 12 -19.06 -2.24 2.30
N ASP A 13 -18.25 -2.05 3.36
CA ASP A 13 -17.83 -0.72 3.80
C ASP A 13 -17.07 0.02 2.70
N PHE A 14 -16.13 -0.67 2.03
CA PHE A 14 -15.34 -0.08 0.94
C PHE A 14 -16.21 0.23 -0.29
N ASP A 15 -17.10 -0.67 -0.67
CA ASP A 15 -18.01 -0.45 -1.81
C ASP A 15 -19.00 0.69 -1.53
N GLN A 16 -19.52 0.78 -0.30
CA GLN A 16 -20.38 1.88 0.12
C GLN A 16 -19.63 3.22 0.13
N ALA A 17 -18.41 3.25 0.68
CA ALA A 17 -17.58 4.46 0.67
C ALA A 17 -17.26 4.92 -0.75
N LEU A 18 -16.97 3.99 -1.67
CA LEU A 18 -16.76 4.27 -3.08
C LEU A 18 -18.02 4.84 -3.75
N ALA A 19 -19.19 4.26 -3.48
CA ALA A 19 -20.46 4.76 -4.01
C ALA A 19 -20.75 6.19 -3.53
N LEU A 20 -20.53 6.49 -2.25
CA LEU A 20 -20.70 7.83 -1.68
C LEU A 20 -19.69 8.84 -2.24
N ALA A 21 -18.44 8.42 -2.49
CA ALA A 21 -17.44 9.28 -3.13
C ALA A 21 -17.79 9.59 -4.60
N ARG A 22 -18.44 8.64 -5.30
CA ARG A 22 -18.91 8.83 -6.68
C ARG A 22 -20.17 9.70 -6.76
N SER A 23 -21.08 9.61 -5.78
CA SER A 23 -22.27 10.47 -5.71
C SER A 23 -21.96 11.90 -5.24
N GLY A 24 -20.78 12.12 -4.65
CA GLY A 24 -20.38 13.41 -4.07
C GLY A 24 -20.84 13.61 -2.63
N ASP A 25 -21.48 12.61 -2.02
CA ASP A 25 -21.86 12.61 -0.61
C ASP A 25 -20.67 12.44 0.35
N ALA A 26 -19.50 12.07 -0.19
CA ALA A 26 -18.27 11.92 0.56
C ALA A 26 -17.03 12.49 -0.15
N PRO A 27 -16.04 12.96 0.61
CA PRO A 27 -14.79 13.47 0.05
C PRO A 27 -13.99 12.36 -0.64
N ARG A 28 -13.86 12.46 -1.97
CA ARG A 28 -13.11 11.52 -2.84
C ARG A 28 -11.69 11.28 -2.32
N ALA A 29 -10.99 12.34 -1.93
CA ALA A 29 -9.62 12.25 -1.40
C ALA A 29 -9.51 11.39 -0.13
N THR A 30 -10.52 11.43 0.75
CA THR A 30 -10.53 10.61 1.96
C THR A 30 -10.73 9.14 1.61
N VAL A 31 -11.68 8.85 0.71
CA VAL A 31 -11.93 7.47 0.26
C VAL A 31 -10.72 6.92 -0.50
N ALA A 32 -10.09 7.72 -1.36
CA ALA A 32 -8.83 7.37 -2.03
C ALA A 32 -7.73 6.98 -1.04
N LYS A 33 -7.59 7.71 0.07
CA LYS A 33 -6.61 7.38 1.13
C LYS A 33 -6.88 6.03 1.80
N HIS A 34 -8.15 5.68 2.02
CA HIS A 34 -8.48 4.36 2.58
C HIS A 34 -8.12 3.23 1.62
N PHE A 35 -8.39 3.39 0.32
CA PHE A 35 -8.00 2.41 -0.69
C PHE A 35 -6.47 2.34 -0.86
N ALA A 36 -5.78 3.48 -0.88
CA ALA A 36 -4.31 3.52 -0.91
C ALA A 36 -3.70 2.81 0.30
N GLY A 37 -4.19 3.10 1.50
CA GLY A 37 -3.75 2.44 2.73
C GLY A 37 -3.99 0.93 2.72
N LEU A 38 -5.07 0.45 2.07
CA LEU A 38 -5.31 -0.98 1.89
C LEU A 38 -4.24 -1.63 1.01
N ALA A 39 -3.85 -0.99 -0.10
CA ALA A 39 -2.76 -1.48 -0.95
C ALA A 39 -1.40 -1.40 -0.23
N GLU A 40 -1.09 -0.27 0.43
CA GLU A 40 0.16 -0.08 1.19
C GLU A 40 0.30 -1.09 2.31
N SER A 41 -0.79 -1.41 3.03
CA SER A 41 -0.79 -2.42 4.10
C SER A 41 -0.45 -3.84 3.62
N ALA A 42 -0.62 -4.11 2.32
CA ALA A 42 -0.26 -5.38 1.72
C ALA A 42 1.23 -5.46 1.37
N GLN A 43 1.95 -4.34 1.38
CA GLN A 43 3.35 -4.28 1.00
C GLN A 43 4.24 -4.39 2.22
N HIS A 44 5.31 -5.17 2.12
CA HIS A 44 6.34 -5.24 3.13
C HIS A 44 7.70 -5.49 2.48
N TYR A 45 8.77 -5.05 3.13
CA TYR A 45 10.12 -5.30 2.66
C TYR A 45 10.60 -6.65 3.16
N VAL A 46 11.02 -7.52 2.24
CA VAL A 46 11.65 -8.83 2.55
C VAL A 46 13.14 -8.78 2.24
N PHE A 47 13.93 -9.57 2.95
CA PHE A 47 15.36 -9.68 2.67
C PHE A 47 15.60 -10.17 1.24
N ASP A 48 16.48 -9.48 0.52
CA ASP A 48 16.86 -9.82 -0.85
C ASP A 48 18.32 -10.29 -0.92
N LYS A 49 19.28 -9.44 -0.50
CA LYS A 49 20.70 -9.79 -0.45
C LYS A 49 21.52 -8.92 0.50
N VAL A 50 22.72 -9.38 0.83
CA VAL A 50 23.78 -8.55 1.46
C VAL A 50 24.51 -7.77 0.37
N LEU A 51 24.78 -6.50 0.60
CA LEU A 51 25.55 -5.64 -0.30
C LEU A 51 27.00 -5.52 0.20
N ALA A 52 27.96 -5.56 -0.71
CA ALA A 52 29.32 -5.14 -0.39
C ALA A 52 29.40 -3.62 -0.14
N ALA A 53 30.49 -3.15 0.48
CA ALA A 53 30.66 -1.76 0.92
C ALA A 53 30.44 -0.71 -0.19
N ASN A 54 30.77 -1.05 -1.44
CA ASN A 54 30.62 -0.16 -2.60
C ASN A 54 29.62 -0.69 -3.64
N GLU A 55 28.83 -1.72 -3.29
CA GLU A 55 27.84 -2.28 -4.21
C GLU A 55 26.61 -1.37 -4.29
N LEU A 56 26.17 -1.05 -5.50
CA LEU A 56 24.94 -0.31 -5.68
C LEU A 56 23.73 -1.21 -5.43
N PRO A 57 22.64 -0.69 -4.85
CA PRO A 57 21.39 -1.43 -4.78
C PRO A 57 20.91 -1.78 -6.20
N THR A 58 20.10 -2.82 -6.26
CA THR A 58 19.56 -3.38 -7.50
C THR A 58 18.58 -2.42 -8.17
N GLY A 59 17.89 -1.62 -7.38
CA GLY A 59 16.96 -0.62 -7.87
C GLY A 59 16.71 0.49 -6.86
N PRO A 60 15.93 1.50 -7.26
CA PRO A 60 15.53 2.60 -6.38
C PRO A 60 14.39 2.18 -5.43
N MET A 61 14.14 3.03 -4.44
CA MET A 61 12.86 3.00 -3.72
C MET A 61 11.71 3.42 -4.67
N PRO A 62 10.50 2.85 -4.50
CA PRO A 62 10.06 1.97 -3.41
C PRO A 62 10.34 0.48 -3.64
N ASP A 63 10.74 0.04 -4.84
CA ASP A 63 10.90 -1.38 -5.15
C ASP A 63 12.00 -2.07 -4.32
N TYR A 64 13.04 -1.32 -3.96
CA TYR A 64 14.14 -1.79 -3.12
C TYR A 64 14.48 -0.77 -2.04
N CYS A 65 14.80 -1.26 -0.85
CA CYS A 65 15.27 -0.45 0.28
C CYS A 65 16.61 -0.99 0.77
N VAL A 66 17.51 -0.11 1.21
CA VAL A 66 18.81 -0.49 1.77
C VAL A 66 18.82 -0.16 3.25
N THR A 67 19.20 -1.15 4.06
CA THR A 67 19.55 -0.96 5.46
C THR A 67 21.07 -0.87 5.55
N GLU A 68 21.57 0.29 5.98
CA GLU A 68 22.99 0.51 6.22
C GLU A 68 23.47 -0.27 7.45
N ALA A 69 24.75 -0.62 7.47
CA ALA A 69 25.35 -1.32 8.60
C ALA A 69 25.28 -0.44 9.86
N SER A 70 24.96 -1.07 10.99
CA SER A 70 24.88 -0.45 12.31
C SER A 70 25.61 -1.30 13.35
N GLU A 71 25.78 -0.77 14.57
CA GLU A 71 26.40 -1.53 15.67
C GLU A 71 25.63 -2.83 16.01
N GLN A 72 24.31 -2.85 15.78
CA GLN A 72 23.46 -4.01 16.04
C GLN A 72 23.42 -4.99 14.85
N ASP A 73 23.66 -4.50 13.63
CA ASP A 73 23.68 -5.31 12.42
C ASP A 73 24.83 -4.83 11.51
N PRO A 74 26.00 -5.48 11.57
CA PRO A 74 27.22 -4.96 10.93
C PRO A 74 27.25 -5.15 9.40
N VAL A 75 26.14 -5.58 8.80
CA VAL A 75 26.06 -5.87 7.37
C VAL A 75 25.09 -4.93 6.67
N ARG A 76 25.50 -4.41 5.52
CA ARG A 76 24.62 -3.64 4.66
C ARG A 76 23.71 -4.61 3.90
N ARG A 77 22.39 -4.42 3.99
CA ARG A 77 21.40 -5.32 3.39
C ARG A 77 20.50 -4.58 2.43
N GLN A 78 20.17 -5.24 1.33
CA GLN A 78 19.07 -4.86 0.48
C GLN A 78 17.83 -5.66 0.85
N LEU A 79 16.71 -4.95 0.93
CA LEU A 79 15.37 -5.50 1.03
C LEU A 79 14.61 -5.19 -0.26
N LYS A 80 13.74 -6.11 -0.68
CA LYS A 80 12.86 -5.95 -1.83
C LYS A 80 11.43 -5.77 -1.35
N LEU A 81 10.68 -4.88 -1.98
CA LEU A 81 9.26 -4.75 -1.74
C LEU A 81 8.55 -6.02 -2.23
N SER A 82 7.83 -6.66 -1.33
CA SER A 82 7.01 -7.84 -1.60
C SER A 82 5.58 -7.55 -1.19
N ILE A 83 4.66 -8.29 -1.81
CA ILE A 83 3.24 -8.23 -1.48
C ILE A 83 2.92 -9.46 -0.63
N ASP A 84 2.30 -9.23 0.53
CA ASP A 84 1.81 -10.31 1.36
C ASP A 84 0.62 -10.99 0.67
N PRO A 85 0.71 -12.29 0.33
CA PRO A 85 -0.36 -13.01 -0.38
C PRO A 85 -1.59 -13.27 0.50
N GLN A 86 -1.51 -13.02 1.80
CA GLN A 86 -2.60 -13.11 2.77
C GLN A 86 -3.07 -11.71 3.21
N ALA A 87 -2.64 -10.65 2.52
CA ALA A 87 -3.04 -9.30 2.84
C ALA A 87 -4.57 -9.15 2.78
N ARG A 88 -5.08 -8.33 3.69
CA ARG A 88 -6.51 -8.05 3.81
C ARG A 88 -7.17 -7.62 2.50
N LEU A 89 -6.45 -6.94 1.59
CA LEU A 89 -7.05 -6.58 0.30
C LEU A 89 -7.53 -7.81 -0.48
N PHE A 90 -6.76 -8.89 -0.46
CA PHE A 90 -7.09 -10.12 -1.16
C PHE A 90 -8.23 -10.85 -0.47
N GLU A 91 -8.26 -10.87 0.87
CA GLU A 91 -9.38 -11.40 1.65
C GLU A 91 -10.70 -10.67 1.35
N LEU A 92 -10.62 -9.35 1.10
CA LEU A 92 -11.76 -8.52 0.69
C LEU A 92 -12.11 -8.66 -0.81
N GLY A 93 -11.44 -9.54 -1.55
CA GLY A 93 -11.68 -9.76 -2.98
C GLY A 93 -11.22 -8.62 -3.88
N TYR A 94 -10.33 -7.75 -3.41
CA TYR A 94 -9.67 -6.75 -4.24
C TYR A 94 -8.34 -7.30 -4.79
N THR A 95 -7.94 -6.76 -5.94
CA THR A 95 -6.58 -6.89 -6.46
C THR A 95 -5.87 -5.55 -6.34
N LEU A 96 -4.53 -5.56 -6.37
CA LEU A 96 -3.75 -4.32 -6.40
C LEU A 96 -4.13 -3.43 -7.59
N ALA A 97 -4.39 -4.03 -8.76
CA ALA A 97 -4.81 -3.30 -9.95
C ALA A 97 -6.18 -2.63 -9.76
N ASN A 98 -7.13 -3.33 -9.13
CA ASN A 98 -8.45 -2.76 -8.83
C ASN A 98 -8.33 -1.57 -7.88
N VAL A 99 -7.54 -1.72 -6.81
CA VAL A 99 -7.33 -0.65 -5.83
C VAL A 99 -6.62 0.55 -6.47
N ALA A 100 -5.55 0.31 -7.25
CA ALA A 100 -4.84 1.38 -7.95
C ALA A 100 -5.75 2.14 -8.94
N SER A 101 -6.64 1.42 -9.64
CA SER A 101 -7.62 2.04 -10.54
C SER A 101 -8.61 2.93 -9.79
N ILE A 102 -9.10 2.48 -8.62
CA ILE A 102 -10.00 3.26 -7.75
C ILE A 102 -9.28 4.50 -7.20
N VAL A 103 -8.05 4.35 -6.71
CA VAL A 103 -7.25 5.48 -6.20
C VAL A 103 -7.00 6.51 -7.30
N ASN A 104 -6.66 6.06 -8.51
CA ASN A 104 -6.48 6.95 -9.65
C ASN A 104 -7.79 7.66 -10.05
N GLU A 105 -8.91 6.93 -10.10
CA GLU A 105 -10.24 7.51 -10.36
C GLU A 105 -10.59 8.60 -9.34
N LEU A 106 -10.37 8.34 -8.06
CA LEU A 106 -10.75 9.24 -6.97
C LEU A 106 -9.74 10.37 -6.73
N GLY A 107 -8.47 10.17 -7.07
CA GLY A 107 -7.37 11.13 -6.89
C GLY A 107 -7.09 12.02 -8.11
N ALA A 108 -7.59 11.65 -9.29
CA ALA A 108 -7.54 12.50 -10.48
C ALA A 108 -8.61 13.60 -10.40
N GLN A 109 -8.41 14.62 -9.56
CA GLN A 109 -9.13 15.91 -9.60
C GLN A 109 -8.47 16.95 -8.70
#